data_AF-A0A538AKG1-F1
#
_entry.id   AF-A0A538AKG1-F1
#
_cell.length_a   1.000
_cell.length_b   1.000
_cell.length_c   1.000
_cell.angle_alpha   90.00
_cell.angle_beta   90.00
_cell.angle_gamma   90.00
#
_symmetry.space_group_name_H-M   'P 1'
#
loop_
_entity.id
_entity.type
_entity.pdbx_description
1 polymer ?
#
loop_
_entity_poly.entity_id
_entity_poly.type
_entity_poly.pdbx_seq_one_letter_code
_entity_poly.pdbx_strand_id
1 'polypeptide(L)'
;MPHLPTGTVTLLFTDIEGSTRLLHELGERYVDILAEHRRVLRDAFSRHGGVEVDTQGDAFFVAFMRAADAVAAARDAQAALSDSPVRVRLGIHTGEPLVTEEGYVGIDVHRAARIMGAAHGGQVLLSETTRGLIDSTIRLRDLGEHRLKDLSAPQRLYQLGDDVFPPPKTLHQTNLPIQSSAFVGRERELEEAGALLRSYRLVTLTGPGGGGKTRLALQLAADEVEEFPDGVFWVPLQALRDPTLVERAIGASIGADDGLIEHISNKRLLVLLDNFEQVIEAASTVADLLAATPNAKVLVTSREPLQVESERRYQVEPLPDHDAVNLFVERAQSIVPRLDVTPAVQGICQRLDGLPLAIELAAARVALLEPDELLARLERRLPLLTSSFRDAPERQRTLRGTIAWSYELLSSPEQQLFRRLAVFRGSFSLGAAEAICGADVDLLESLVVKSIVRRWGSGRLGMLDTIREYALELLEESAEMEDIRRRHAEFFLAEHARPDEANPPRPRTARAERDLRRAGLGAGERIRVAWSPTRELGRRLVVEHQLSRGRIAVFRPALREGEHRCRPGRDPC
;
A
#
# COMPACT_ATOMS: atom_id res chain seq x y z
N MET A 1 52.67 7.50 -25.31
CA MET A 1 51.52 7.42 -24.38
C MET A 1 51.88 6.49 -23.24
N PRO A 2 51.44 6.77 -22.00
CA PRO A 2 51.61 5.82 -20.90
C PRO A 2 50.97 4.47 -21.27
N HIS A 3 51.59 3.38 -20.86
CA HIS A 3 51.05 2.05 -21.09
C HIS A 3 49.81 1.87 -20.20
N LEU A 4 48.62 1.93 -20.80
CA LEU A 4 47.37 1.76 -20.06
C LEU A 4 47.23 0.30 -19.59
N PRO A 5 46.75 0.06 -18.35
CA PRO A 5 46.29 -1.25 -17.89
C PRO A 5 45.29 -1.91 -18.87
N THR A 6 45.34 -3.23 -19.05
CA THR A 6 44.43 -3.96 -19.94
C THR A 6 43.77 -5.13 -19.21
N GLY A 7 42.58 -5.56 -19.66
CA GLY A 7 41.79 -6.62 -19.01
C GLY A 7 40.90 -6.05 -17.92
N THR A 8 40.76 -6.76 -16.80
CA THR A 8 40.03 -6.25 -15.63
C THR A 8 40.80 -5.11 -14.98
N VAL A 9 40.27 -3.89 -15.07
CA VAL A 9 40.90 -2.68 -14.54
C VAL A 9 39.94 -1.92 -13.64
N THR A 10 40.47 -1.20 -12.65
CA THR A 10 39.67 -0.35 -11.77
C THR A 10 39.84 1.11 -12.17
N LEU A 11 38.73 1.72 -12.54
CA LEU A 11 38.61 3.09 -12.99
C LEU A 11 38.18 3.97 -11.81
N LEU A 12 38.91 5.07 -11.60
CA LEU A 12 38.62 6.07 -10.58
C LEU A 12 38.40 7.42 -11.27
N PHE A 13 37.24 8.01 -11.02
CA PHE A 13 36.89 9.35 -11.44
C PHE A 13 36.81 10.28 -10.24
N THR A 14 37.24 11.52 -10.41
CA THR A 14 37.10 12.58 -9.43
C THR A 14 36.49 13.83 -10.04
N ASP A 15 35.86 14.64 -9.19
CA ASP A 15 35.37 15.97 -9.55
C ASP A 15 35.33 16.85 -8.29
N ILE A 16 35.47 18.16 -8.45
CA ILE A 16 35.29 19.12 -7.36
C ILE A 16 33.81 19.49 -7.29
N GLU A 17 33.21 19.33 -6.10
CA GLU A 17 31.82 19.71 -5.92
C GLU A 17 31.66 21.24 -5.99
N GLY A 18 30.78 21.71 -6.89
CA GLY A 18 30.45 23.14 -7.00
C GLY A 18 31.57 24.01 -7.54
N SER A 19 32.48 23.46 -8.35
CA SER A 19 33.66 24.15 -8.88
C SER A 19 33.36 25.47 -9.58
N THR A 20 32.28 25.56 -10.35
CA THR A 20 31.84 26.81 -11.00
C THR A 20 31.48 27.89 -9.98
N ARG A 21 30.82 27.52 -8.88
CA ARG A 21 30.47 28.46 -7.80
C ARG A 21 31.73 28.90 -7.04
N LEU A 22 32.62 27.96 -6.74
CA LEU A 22 33.90 28.25 -6.07
C LEU A 22 34.80 29.17 -6.90
N LEU A 23 34.79 29.02 -8.23
CA LEU A 23 35.50 29.94 -9.14
C LEU A 23 34.98 31.39 -9.00
N HIS A 24 33.67 31.58 -8.85
CA HIS A 24 33.08 32.91 -8.64
C HIS A 24 33.36 33.47 -7.23
N GLU A 25 33.32 32.63 -6.19
CA GLU A 25 33.51 33.06 -4.80
C GLU A 25 34.98 33.34 -4.46
N LEU A 26 35.91 32.54 -5.00
CA LEU A 26 37.34 32.61 -4.64
C LEU A 26 38.17 33.43 -5.64
N GLY A 27 37.65 33.70 -6.83
CA GLY A 27 38.31 34.53 -7.85
C GLY A 27 39.73 34.03 -8.16
N GLU A 28 40.72 34.93 -8.10
CA GLU A 28 42.12 34.60 -8.42
C GLU A 28 42.73 33.54 -7.50
N ARG A 29 42.27 33.42 -6.24
CA ARG A 29 42.77 32.42 -5.29
C ARG A 29 42.40 30.98 -5.69
N TYR A 30 41.40 30.81 -6.55
CA TYR A 30 40.99 29.49 -7.03
C TYR A 30 42.10 28.80 -7.84
N VAL A 31 42.93 29.57 -8.56
CA VAL A 31 44.01 29.02 -9.40
C VAL A 31 45.05 28.29 -8.56
N ASP A 32 45.49 28.90 -7.46
CA ASP A 32 46.48 28.32 -6.55
C ASP A 32 45.92 27.08 -5.82
N ILE A 33 44.66 27.16 -5.39
CA ILE A 33 43.97 26.04 -4.75
C ILE A 33 43.81 24.86 -5.72
N LEU A 34 43.46 25.12 -6.98
CA LEU A 34 43.33 24.08 -8.01
C LEU A 34 44.69 23.45 -8.35
N ALA A 35 45.76 24.25 -8.39
CA ALA A 35 47.12 23.74 -8.61
C ALA A 35 47.56 22.80 -7.48
N GLU A 36 47.36 23.21 -6.22
CA GLU A 36 47.68 22.37 -5.06
C GLU A 36 46.80 21.12 -5.00
N HIS A 37 45.51 21.26 -5.28
CA HIS A 37 44.57 20.15 -5.38
C HIS A 37 45.05 19.09 -6.39
N ARG A 38 45.41 19.51 -7.60
CA ARG A 38 45.94 18.61 -8.64
C ARG A 38 47.24 17.94 -8.22
N ARG A 39 48.13 18.68 -7.52
CA ARG A 39 49.40 18.14 -7.02
C ARG A 39 49.15 17.03 -5.99
N VAL A 40 48.25 17.28 -5.03
CA VAL A 40 47.90 16.33 -3.97
C VAL A 40 47.25 15.07 -4.54
N LEU A 41 46.29 15.22 -5.47
CA LEU A 41 45.64 14.07 -6.10
C LEU A 41 46.63 13.23 -6.91
N ARG A 42 47.48 13.84 -7.74
CA ARG A 42 48.49 13.10 -8.50
C ARG A 42 49.44 12.33 -7.59
N ASP A 43 49.91 12.96 -6.50
CA ASP A 43 50.78 12.30 -5.53
C ASP A 43 50.08 11.09 -4.89
N ALA A 44 48.85 11.25 -4.42
CA ALA A 44 48.06 10.15 -3.86
C ALA A 44 47.86 9.01 -4.88
N PHE A 45 47.48 9.32 -6.12
CA PHE A 45 47.21 8.29 -7.13
C PHE A 45 48.47 7.54 -7.58
N SER A 46 49.56 8.27 -7.83
CA SER A 46 50.83 7.67 -8.25
C SER A 46 51.49 6.80 -7.17
N ARG A 47 51.33 7.16 -5.88
CA ARG A 47 51.81 6.34 -4.75
C ARG A 47 51.21 4.93 -4.72
N HIS A 48 50.01 4.77 -5.25
CA HIS A 48 49.30 3.48 -5.34
C HIS A 48 49.30 2.91 -6.76
N GLY A 49 50.23 3.36 -7.61
CA GLY A 49 50.39 2.82 -8.97
C GLY A 49 49.28 3.20 -9.95
N GLY A 50 48.54 4.28 -9.68
CA GLY A 50 47.53 4.81 -10.58
C GLY A 50 48.14 5.42 -11.83
N VAL A 51 47.54 5.12 -12.99
CA VAL A 51 47.91 5.68 -14.29
C VAL A 51 46.87 6.73 -14.68
N GLU A 52 47.26 8.00 -14.74
CA GLU A 52 46.41 9.11 -15.22
C GLU A 52 46.06 8.87 -16.69
N VAL A 53 44.77 8.72 -16.99
CA VAL A 53 44.24 8.48 -18.34
C VAL A 53 43.90 9.81 -18.99
N ASP A 54 43.17 10.66 -18.27
CA ASP A 54 42.76 12.00 -18.71
C ASP A 54 42.59 12.93 -17.49
N THR A 55 42.76 14.23 -17.71
CA THR A 55 42.51 15.28 -16.72
C THR A 55 41.88 16.49 -17.41
N GLN A 56 40.62 16.77 -17.07
CA GLN A 56 39.83 17.86 -17.66
C GLN A 56 39.45 18.85 -16.56
N GLY A 57 40.13 20.01 -16.54
CA GLY A 57 39.91 21.00 -15.49
C GLY A 57 40.31 20.45 -14.11
N ASP A 58 39.34 20.35 -13.21
CA ASP A 58 39.42 19.82 -11.86
C ASP A 58 39.20 18.30 -11.76
N ALA A 59 38.67 17.67 -12.80
CA ALA A 59 38.38 16.25 -12.82
C ALA A 59 39.59 15.40 -13.25
N PHE A 60 39.84 14.32 -12.53
CA PHE A 60 40.79 13.27 -12.92
C PHE A 60 40.09 11.98 -13.32
N PHE A 61 40.61 11.33 -14.35
CA PHE A 61 40.31 9.95 -14.72
C PHE A 61 41.59 9.11 -14.61
N VAL A 62 41.61 8.14 -13.69
CA VAL A 62 42.78 7.32 -13.36
C VAL A 62 42.42 5.84 -13.41
N ALA A 63 43.34 5.02 -13.92
CA ALA A 63 43.19 3.57 -13.97
C ALA A 63 44.20 2.85 -13.06
N PHE A 64 43.74 1.78 -12.42
CA PHE A 64 44.52 0.93 -11.52
C PHE A 64 44.38 -0.54 -11.93
N MET A 65 45.45 -1.32 -11.75
CA MET A 65 45.42 -2.78 -11.98
C MET A 65 44.61 -3.54 -10.91
N ARG A 66 44.46 -2.98 -9.70
CA ARG A 66 43.77 -3.64 -8.58
C ARG A 66 42.79 -2.68 -7.90
N ALA A 67 41.64 -3.22 -7.50
CA ALA A 67 40.61 -2.48 -6.80
C ALA A 67 41.09 -1.94 -5.44
N ALA A 68 41.89 -2.73 -4.71
CA ALA A 68 42.44 -2.32 -3.41
C ALA A 68 43.33 -1.07 -3.51
N ASP A 69 44.13 -0.96 -4.57
CA ASP A 69 45.03 0.17 -4.80
C ASP A 69 44.24 1.45 -5.10
N ALA A 70 43.18 1.35 -5.92
CA ALA A 70 42.28 2.47 -6.20
C ALA A 70 41.56 2.97 -4.92
N VAL A 71 41.12 2.06 -4.06
CA VAL A 71 40.46 2.41 -2.79
C VAL A 71 41.45 3.04 -1.79
N ALA A 72 42.68 2.53 -1.71
CA ALA A 72 43.73 3.12 -0.88
C ALA A 72 44.09 4.54 -1.37
N ALA A 73 44.24 4.71 -2.68
CA ALA A 73 44.43 6.00 -3.33
C ALA A 73 43.30 6.99 -3.02
N ALA A 74 42.03 6.57 -3.14
CA ALA A 74 40.89 7.43 -2.84
C ALA A 74 40.86 7.87 -1.37
N ARG A 75 41.20 6.98 -0.44
CA ARG A 75 41.29 7.31 0.99
C ARG A 75 42.41 8.31 1.28
N ASP A 76 43.59 8.08 0.71
CA ASP A 76 44.73 8.99 0.88
C ASP A 76 44.47 10.36 0.26
N ALA A 77 43.79 10.39 -0.89
CA ALA A 77 43.35 11.62 -1.53
C ALA A 77 42.36 12.43 -0.65
N GLN A 78 41.34 11.76 -0.09
CA GLN A 78 40.40 12.41 0.83
C GLN A 78 41.09 12.93 2.10
N ALA A 79 41.99 12.13 2.68
CA ALA A 79 42.73 12.52 3.88
C ALA A 79 43.65 13.71 3.62
N ALA A 80 44.35 13.74 2.49
CA ALA A 80 45.25 14.84 2.14
C ALA A 80 44.52 16.16 1.82
N LEU A 81 43.21 16.09 1.55
CA LEU A 81 42.35 17.23 1.25
C LEU A 81 41.42 17.60 2.42
N SER A 82 41.58 17.01 3.62
CA SER A 82 40.65 17.21 4.74
C SER A 82 40.50 18.67 5.15
N ASP A 83 41.59 19.43 5.08
CA ASP A 83 41.67 20.83 5.49
C ASP A 83 41.54 21.80 4.30
N SER A 84 41.28 21.27 3.10
CA SER A 84 41.09 22.07 1.89
C SER A 84 39.70 22.72 1.90
N PRO A 85 39.56 23.98 1.42
CA PRO A 85 38.25 24.58 1.18
C PRO A 85 37.47 23.90 0.04
N VAL A 86 38.14 23.02 -0.71
CA VAL A 86 37.56 22.31 -1.84
C VAL A 86 37.27 20.86 -1.46
N ARG A 87 36.01 20.46 -1.61
CA ARG A 87 35.54 19.09 -1.38
C ARG A 87 35.49 18.32 -2.69
N VAL A 88 36.08 17.13 -2.70
CA VAL A 88 36.21 16.31 -3.90
C VAL A 88 35.37 15.06 -3.74
N ARG A 89 34.63 14.74 -4.79
CA ARG A 89 33.83 13.52 -4.85
C ARG A 89 34.53 12.50 -5.75
N LEU A 90 34.45 11.23 -5.37
CA LEU A 90 35.11 10.16 -6.11
C LEU A 90 34.14 9.01 -6.41
N GLY A 91 34.32 8.41 -7.58
CA GLY A 91 33.62 7.18 -7.98
C GLY A 91 34.60 6.14 -8.47
N ILE A 92 34.42 4.90 -8.02
CA ILE A 92 35.30 3.78 -8.35
C ILE A 92 34.47 2.63 -8.95
N HIS A 93 34.91 2.13 -10.09
CA HIS A 93 34.30 0.99 -10.75
C HIS A 93 35.35 0.06 -11.35
N THR A 94 35.14 -1.25 -11.20
CA THR A 94 35.99 -2.28 -11.80
C THR A 94 35.23 -2.99 -12.92
N GLY A 95 35.85 -3.04 -14.10
CA GLY A 95 35.29 -3.60 -15.34
C GLY A 95 36.38 -3.92 -16.37
N GLU A 96 35.97 -4.13 -17.63
CA GLU A 96 36.84 -4.53 -18.75
C GLU A 96 36.67 -3.59 -19.95
N PRO A 97 37.04 -2.30 -19.83
CA PRO A 97 36.97 -1.34 -20.93
C PRO A 97 37.94 -1.71 -22.06
N LEU A 98 37.56 -1.31 -23.28
CA LEU A 98 38.41 -1.47 -24.46
C LEU A 98 39.45 -0.35 -24.49
N VAL A 99 40.70 -0.69 -24.77
CA VAL A 99 41.79 0.29 -24.97
C VAL A 99 41.87 0.67 -26.44
N THR A 100 41.88 1.97 -26.70
CA THR A 100 42.01 2.57 -28.04
C THR A 100 43.19 3.54 -28.06
N GLU A 101 43.51 4.10 -29.23
CA GLU A 101 44.55 5.13 -29.34
C GLU A 101 44.20 6.41 -28.55
N GLU A 102 42.92 6.66 -28.29
CA GLU A 102 42.42 7.83 -27.54
C GLU A 102 42.18 7.56 -26.05
N GLY A 103 42.46 6.34 -25.57
CA GLY A 103 42.25 5.92 -24.18
C GLY A 103 41.21 4.81 -24.02
N TYR A 104 40.54 4.75 -22.87
CA TYR A 104 39.49 3.74 -22.61
C TYR A 104 38.15 4.12 -23.22
N VAL A 105 37.50 3.15 -23.86
CA VAL A 105 36.14 3.27 -24.38
C VAL A 105 35.31 2.09 -23.90
N GLY A 106 34.03 2.34 -23.62
CA GLY A 106 33.07 1.31 -23.23
C GLY A 106 32.20 1.70 -22.04
N ILE A 107 31.22 0.85 -21.75
CA ILE A 107 30.21 1.12 -20.72
C ILE A 107 30.81 1.32 -19.33
N ASP A 108 31.94 0.66 -19.03
CA ASP A 108 32.58 0.74 -17.72
C ASP A 108 33.17 2.13 -17.43
N VAL A 109 33.64 2.84 -18.46
CA VAL A 109 34.12 4.22 -18.34
C VAL A 109 32.95 5.14 -17.97
N HIS A 110 31.84 5.01 -18.69
CA HIS A 110 30.62 5.75 -18.37
C HIS A 110 30.11 5.40 -16.98
N ARG A 111 30.06 4.12 -16.60
CA ARG A 111 29.60 3.70 -15.27
C ARG A 111 30.44 4.31 -14.16
N ALA A 112 31.76 4.29 -14.26
CA ALA A 112 32.67 4.89 -13.29
C ALA A 112 32.42 6.40 -13.12
N ALA A 113 32.28 7.13 -14.23
CA ALA A 113 31.97 8.55 -14.21
C ALA A 113 30.59 8.86 -13.60
N ARG A 114 29.59 8.00 -13.84
CA ARG A 114 28.24 8.16 -13.28
C ARG A 114 28.17 7.86 -11.79
N ILE A 115 28.94 6.87 -11.31
CA ILE A 115 29.07 6.60 -9.87
C ILE A 115 29.70 7.79 -9.17
N MET A 116 30.74 8.40 -9.74
CA MET A 116 31.32 9.64 -9.23
C MET A 116 30.28 10.77 -9.22
N GLY A 117 29.52 10.93 -10.31
CA GLY A 117 28.50 11.98 -10.42
C GLY A 117 27.39 11.91 -9.36
N ALA A 118 27.11 10.72 -8.83
CA ALA A 118 26.14 10.51 -7.74
C ALA A 118 26.68 10.87 -6.35
N ALA A 119 28.00 11.02 -6.20
CA ALA A 119 28.64 11.33 -4.92
C ALA A 119 28.53 12.82 -4.55
N HIS A 120 28.54 13.09 -3.24
CA HIS A 120 28.70 14.43 -2.65
C HIS A 120 30.18 14.75 -2.42
N GLY A 121 30.53 16.02 -2.24
CA GLY A 121 31.90 16.44 -1.94
C GLY A 121 32.40 15.81 -0.62
N GLY A 122 33.57 15.17 -0.68
CA GLY A 122 34.14 14.38 0.42
C GLY A 122 33.71 12.91 0.43
N GLN A 123 32.79 12.51 -0.46
CA GLN A 123 32.28 11.14 -0.54
C GLN A 123 33.04 10.32 -1.58
N VAL A 124 33.24 9.03 -1.29
CA VAL A 124 33.77 8.03 -2.23
C VAL A 124 32.73 6.94 -2.41
N LEU A 125 32.27 6.74 -3.65
CA LEU A 125 31.31 5.71 -4.01
C LEU A 125 31.96 4.60 -4.84
N LEU A 126 31.53 3.36 -4.60
CA LEU A 126 32.04 2.16 -5.27
C LEU A 126 30.88 1.36 -5.89
N SER A 127 31.13 0.74 -7.04
CA SER A 127 30.22 -0.28 -7.58
C SER A 127 30.29 -1.60 -6.78
N GLU A 128 29.25 -2.42 -6.94
CA GLU A 128 29.25 -3.81 -6.45
C GLU A 128 30.44 -4.64 -6.95
N THR A 129 30.82 -4.49 -8.23
CA THR A 129 31.97 -5.20 -8.79
C THR A 129 33.28 -4.85 -8.06
N THR A 130 33.51 -3.58 -7.75
CA THR A 130 34.68 -3.15 -6.97
C THR A 130 34.59 -3.65 -5.54
N ARG A 131 33.41 -3.60 -4.92
CA ARG A 131 33.18 -4.16 -3.58
C ARG A 131 33.55 -5.64 -3.51
N GLY A 132 33.20 -6.43 -4.52
CA GLY A 132 33.50 -7.87 -4.56
C GLY A 132 34.99 -8.21 -4.64
N LEU A 133 35.83 -7.26 -5.07
CA LEU A 133 37.27 -7.46 -5.30
C LEU A 133 38.16 -6.91 -4.18
N ILE A 134 37.58 -6.29 -3.15
CA ILE A 134 38.30 -5.70 -2.02
C ILE A 134 38.01 -6.44 -0.71
N ASP A 135 38.99 -6.44 0.17
CA ASP A 135 38.95 -7.17 1.45
C ASP A 135 37.78 -6.69 2.34
N SER A 136 37.10 -7.64 2.99
CA SER A 136 36.00 -7.38 3.94
C SER A 136 36.35 -6.50 5.14
N THR A 137 37.65 -6.32 5.44
CA THR A 137 38.16 -5.45 6.50
C THR A 137 38.06 -3.96 6.16
N ILE A 138 37.92 -3.61 4.88
CA ILE A 138 37.66 -2.23 4.46
C ILE A 138 36.21 -1.87 4.84
N ARG A 139 36.06 -0.82 5.65
CA ARG A 139 34.74 -0.36 6.09
C ARG A 139 33.97 0.28 4.94
N LEU A 140 32.81 -0.28 4.65
CA LEU A 140 31.92 0.15 3.59
C LEU A 140 30.49 0.17 4.10
N ARG A 141 29.77 1.24 3.77
CA ARG A 141 28.33 1.34 3.99
C ARG A 141 27.59 1.02 2.71
N ASP A 142 26.73 0.02 2.75
CA ASP A 142 25.84 -0.30 1.62
C ASP A 142 24.75 0.77 1.52
N LEU A 143 24.65 1.40 0.35
CA LEU A 143 23.67 2.43 0.05
C LEU A 143 22.47 1.89 -0.75
N GLY A 144 22.45 0.59 -1.07
CA GLY A 144 21.40 -0.03 -1.88
C GLY A 144 21.55 0.23 -3.38
N GLU A 145 20.48 -0.05 -4.12
CA GLU A 145 20.43 0.10 -5.59
C GLU A 145 20.00 1.50 -6.02
N HIS A 146 20.68 2.02 -7.04
CA HIS A 146 20.52 3.39 -7.54
C HIS A 146 20.50 3.42 -9.07
N ARG A 147 19.56 4.14 -9.66
CA ARG A 147 19.55 4.37 -11.11
C ARG A 147 20.43 5.56 -11.47
N LEU A 148 21.44 5.33 -12.30
CA LEU A 148 22.38 6.36 -12.71
C LEU A 148 22.13 6.77 -14.16
N LYS A 149 22.46 8.02 -14.48
CA LYS A 149 22.23 8.58 -15.81
C LYS A 149 22.88 7.74 -16.91
N ASP A 150 22.12 7.45 -17.97
CA ASP A 150 22.54 6.68 -19.14
C ASP A 150 22.94 5.23 -18.87
N LEU A 151 22.59 4.67 -17.69
CA LEU A 151 22.70 3.24 -17.39
C LEU A 151 21.30 2.63 -17.27
N SER A 152 21.04 1.57 -18.05
CA SER A 152 19.71 0.95 -18.14
C SER A 152 19.32 0.11 -16.90
N ALA A 153 20.31 -0.43 -16.17
CA ALA A 153 20.08 -1.25 -14.99
C ALA A 153 20.44 -0.48 -13.70
N PRO A 154 19.66 -0.64 -12.60
CA PRO A 154 20.04 -0.15 -11.28
C PRO A 154 21.45 -0.62 -10.88
N GLN A 155 22.20 0.23 -10.19
CA GLN A 155 23.55 -0.02 -9.73
C GLN A 155 23.57 -0.03 -8.22
N ARG A 156 24.04 -1.11 -7.60
CA ARG A 156 24.26 -1.12 -6.14
C ARG A 156 25.51 -0.35 -5.78
N LEU A 157 25.37 0.63 -4.89
CA LEU A 157 26.43 1.55 -4.51
C LEU A 157 26.88 1.34 -3.06
N TYR A 158 28.17 1.47 -2.83
CA TYR A 158 28.79 1.40 -1.51
C TYR A 158 29.56 2.69 -1.24
N GLN A 159 29.49 3.18 -0.01
CA GLN A 159 30.30 4.30 0.45
C GLN A 159 31.54 3.80 1.19
N LEU A 160 32.69 4.43 0.94
CA LEU A 160 33.89 4.23 1.76
C LEU A 160 33.79 4.95 3.10
N GLY A 161 34.06 4.23 4.20
CA GLY A 161 34.05 4.78 5.55
C GLY A 161 32.65 4.91 6.16
N ASP A 162 32.59 5.50 7.36
CA ASP A 162 31.40 5.54 8.21
C ASP A 162 30.73 6.92 8.28
N ASP A 163 31.25 7.91 7.56
CA ASP A 163 30.71 9.26 7.54
C ASP A 163 29.27 9.29 7.00
N VAL A 164 28.50 10.31 7.38
CA VAL A 164 27.09 10.42 6.98
C VAL A 164 26.95 11.52 5.92
N PHE A 165 26.44 11.12 4.76
CA PHE A 165 26.13 12.03 3.64
C PHE A 165 24.62 11.97 3.32
N PRO A 166 24.07 13.00 2.65
CA PRO A 166 22.73 12.91 2.08
C PRO A 166 22.60 11.76 1.06
N PRO A 167 21.38 11.36 0.67
CA PRO A 167 21.18 10.35 -0.37
C PRO A 167 21.97 10.68 -1.66
N PRO A 168 22.57 9.69 -2.35
CA PRO A 168 23.30 9.92 -3.59
C PRO A 168 22.48 10.66 -4.65
N LYS A 169 23.14 11.50 -5.46
CA LYS A 169 22.54 12.30 -6.53
C LYS A 169 22.27 11.44 -7.77
N THR A 170 21.18 10.68 -7.74
CA THR A 170 20.84 9.68 -8.77
C THR A 170 19.72 10.19 -9.68
N LEU A 171 19.48 9.48 -10.79
CA LEU A 171 18.27 9.78 -11.57
C LEU A 171 17.08 9.43 -10.68
N HIS A 172 16.33 10.46 -10.31
CA HIS A 172 15.16 10.49 -9.44
C HIS A 172 15.47 10.41 -7.94
N GLN A 173 15.29 11.54 -7.23
CA GLN A 173 15.30 11.58 -5.77
C GLN A 173 14.09 10.81 -5.25
N THR A 174 14.29 9.59 -4.76
CA THR A 174 13.20 8.76 -4.24
C THR A 174 13.59 8.05 -2.95
N ASN A 175 12.63 7.98 -2.03
CA ASN A 175 12.71 7.16 -0.81
C ASN A 175 11.71 5.99 -0.86
N LEU A 176 11.19 5.66 -2.04
CA LEU A 176 10.24 4.56 -2.20
C LEU A 176 10.89 3.24 -1.74
N PRO A 177 10.21 2.45 -0.89
CA PRO A 177 10.74 1.19 -0.40
C PRO A 177 10.86 0.15 -1.53
N ILE A 178 11.99 -0.54 -1.56
CA ILE A 178 12.18 -1.72 -2.43
C ILE A 178 11.15 -2.77 -2.04
N GLN A 179 10.38 -3.23 -3.01
CA GLN A 179 9.33 -4.22 -2.78
C GLN A 179 9.93 -5.61 -2.92
N SER A 180 9.90 -6.38 -1.83
CA SER A 180 10.53 -7.72 -1.75
C SER A 180 9.75 -8.83 -2.46
N SER A 181 8.56 -8.52 -2.98
CA SER A 181 7.63 -9.47 -3.55
C SER A 181 7.01 -8.92 -4.84
N ALA A 182 6.73 -9.79 -5.82
CA ALA A 182 6.14 -9.36 -7.08
C ALA A 182 4.79 -8.66 -6.87
N PHE A 183 4.51 -7.66 -7.71
CA PHE A 183 3.19 -7.05 -7.83
C PHE A 183 2.34 -7.92 -8.76
N VAL A 184 1.17 -8.37 -8.30
CA VAL A 184 0.35 -9.35 -9.01
C VAL A 184 -1.03 -8.79 -9.28
N GLY A 185 -1.44 -8.81 -10.56
CA GLY A 185 -2.72 -8.30 -11.04
C GLY A 185 -2.83 -6.78 -10.94
N ARG A 186 -4.06 -6.28 -11.05
CA ARG A 186 -4.40 -4.85 -10.99
C ARG A 186 -3.83 -3.99 -12.13
N GLU A 187 -3.61 -4.57 -13.30
CA GLU A 187 -3.12 -3.85 -14.48
C GLU A 187 -4.10 -2.73 -14.87
N ARG A 188 -5.40 -3.03 -14.80
CA ARG A 188 -6.47 -2.06 -15.05
C ARG A 188 -6.43 -0.91 -14.04
N GLU A 189 -6.30 -1.21 -12.76
CA GLU A 189 -6.26 -0.17 -11.73
C GLU A 189 -5.01 0.70 -11.81
N LEU A 190 -3.86 0.13 -12.19
CA LEU A 190 -2.64 0.91 -12.47
C LEU A 190 -2.86 1.89 -13.63
N GLU A 191 -3.47 1.43 -14.73
CA GLU A 191 -3.75 2.27 -15.89
C GLU A 191 -4.74 3.40 -15.53
N GLU A 192 -5.86 3.07 -14.89
CA GLU A 192 -6.90 4.03 -14.53
C GLU A 192 -6.42 5.04 -13.48
N ALA A 193 -5.78 4.58 -12.40
CA ALA A 193 -5.27 5.46 -11.35
C ALA A 193 -4.08 6.30 -11.82
N GLY A 194 -3.23 5.76 -12.71
CA GLY A 194 -2.14 6.51 -13.34
C GLY A 194 -2.64 7.60 -14.27
N ALA A 195 -3.68 7.32 -15.06
CA ALA A 195 -4.33 8.36 -15.86
C ALA A 195 -4.88 9.52 -15.01
N LEU A 196 -5.47 9.21 -13.85
CA LEU A 196 -5.89 10.23 -12.88
C LEU A 196 -4.69 11.01 -12.32
N LEU A 197 -3.63 10.32 -11.91
CA LEU A 197 -2.45 10.96 -11.34
C LEU A 197 -1.74 11.88 -12.34
N ARG A 198 -1.73 11.53 -13.63
CA ARG A 198 -1.20 12.41 -14.70
C ARG A 198 -2.08 13.62 -14.95
N SER A 199 -3.40 13.48 -14.81
CA SER A 199 -4.37 14.54 -15.12
C SER A 199 -4.63 15.51 -13.96
N TYR A 200 -4.49 15.06 -12.72
CA TYR A 200 -4.88 15.80 -11.52
C TYR A 200 -3.72 15.96 -10.53
N ARG A 201 -3.84 16.92 -9.61
CA ARG A 201 -2.80 17.23 -8.61
C ARG A 201 -3.00 16.54 -7.26
N LEU A 202 -4.22 16.11 -6.97
CA LEU A 202 -4.56 15.32 -5.78
C LEU A 202 -5.36 14.09 -6.20
N VAL A 203 -4.79 12.91 -5.98
CA VAL A 203 -5.48 11.64 -6.16
C VAL A 203 -5.49 10.89 -4.84
N THR A 204 -6.67 10.46 -4.39
CA THR A 204 -6.85 9.67 -3.16
C THR A 204 -7.33 8.28 -3.54
N LEU A 205 -6.52 7.25 -3.23
CA LEU A 205 -6.90 5.85 -3.30
C LEU A 205 -7.70 5.48 -2.05
N THR A 206 -9.00 5.24 -2.21
CA THR A 206 -9.91 4.83 -1.13
C THR A 206 -10.22 3.34 -1.18
N GLY A 207 -10.59 2.71 -0.07
CA GLY A 207 -10.97 1.28 -0.08
C GLY A 207 -10.78 0.58 1.27
N PRO A 208 -11.18 -0.69 1.38
CA PRO A 208 -11.17 -1.43 2.63
C PRO A 208 -9.76 -1.65 3.19
N GLY A 209 -9.68 -1.90 4.51
CA GLY A 209 -8.45 -2.33 5.17
C GLY A 209 -7.95 -3.65 4.57
N GLY A 210 -6.65 -3.77 4.30
CA GLY A 210 -6.07 -4.95 3.66
C GLY A 210 -6.34 -5.07 2.15
N GLY A 211 -7.01 -4.09 1.53
CA GLY A 211 -7.32 -4.07 0.09
C GLY A 211 -6.13 -3.83 -0.84
N GLY A 212 -4.93 -3.55 -0.31
CA GLY A 212 -3.72 -3.34 -1.13
C GLY A 212 -3.50 -1.89 -1.62
N LYS A 213 -4.19 -0.89 -1.05
CA LYS A 213 -4.03 0.54 -1.40
C LYS A 213 -2.57 1.01 -1.39
N THR A 214 -1.85 0.73 -0.29
CA THR A 214 -0.43 1.08 -0.13
C THR A 214 0.43 0.42 -1.21
N ARG A 215 0.22 -0.88 -1.49
CA ARG A 215 0.98 -1.61 -2.51
C ARG A 215 0.74 -1.04 -3.92
N LEU A 216 -0.52 -0.73 -4.25
CA LEU A 216 -0.91 -0.09 -5.51
C LEU A 216 -0.31 1.32 -5.63
N ALA A 217 -0.40 2.13 -4.57
CA ALA A 217 0.14 3.49 -4.58
C ALA A 217 1.66 3.53 -4.73
N LEU A 218 2.37 2.61 -4.07
CA LEU A 218 3.82 2.47 -4.20
C LEU A 218 4.22 2.03 -5.61
N GLN A 219 3.47 1.10 -6.21
CA GLN A 219 3.70 0.69 -7.61
C GLN A 219 3.46 1.86 -8.55
N LEU A 220 2.33 2.56 -8.39
CA LEU A 220 2.00 3.73 -9.21
C LEU A 220 3.03 4.85 -9.08
N ALA A 221 3.47 5.14 -7.85
CA ALA A 221 4.51 6.13 -7.59
C ALA A 221 5.84 5.73 -8.22
N ALA A 222 6.18 4.43 -8.24
CA ALA A 222 7.37 3.89 -8.89
C ALA A 222 7.31 4.00 -10.42
N ASP A 223 6.15 3.73 -11.02
CA ASP A 223 5.94 3.81 -12.47
C ASP A 223 6.01 5.26 -12.99
N GLU A 224 5.63 6.23 -12.16
CA GLU A 224 5.64 7.66 -12.52
C GLU A 224 6.95 8.38 -12.15
N VAL A 225 7.96 7.68 -11.66
CA VAL A 225 9.24 8.27 -11.22
C VAL A 225 9.87 9.17 -12.30
N GLU A 226 9.75 8.80 -13.57
CA GLU A 226 10.28 9.57 -14.70
C GLU A 226 9.57 10.92 -14.92
N GLU A 227 8.31 11.01 -14.51
CA GLU A 227 7.51 12.23 -14.63
C GLU A 227 7.84 13.26 -13.55
N PHE A 228 8.57 12.90 -12.49
CA PHE A 228 8.89 13.80 -11.37
C PHE A 228 10.41 13.97 -11.19
N PRO A 229 11.05 14.90 -11.94
CA PRO A 229 12.51 15.09 -11.92
C PRO A 229 13.02 15.59 -10.56
N ASP A 230 12.18 16.29 -9.79
CA ASP A 230 12.52 16.77 -8.44
C ASP A 230 12.19 15.75 -7.34
N GLY A 231 11.68 14.57 -7.71
CA GLY A 231 11.61 13.40 -6.84
C GLY A 231 10.21 12.85 -6.56
N VAL A 232 10.20 11.65 -6.00
CA VAL A 232 9.00 10.93 -5.55
C VAL A 232 9.20 10.47 -4.11
N PHE A 233 8.41 11.01 -3.19
CA PHE A 233 8.62 10.85 -1.75
C PHE A 233 7.43 10.17 -1.08
N TRP A 234 7.68 9.04 -0.43
CA TRP A 234 6.75 8.36 0.46
C TRP A 234 6.81 8.93 1.88
N VAL A 235 5.63 9.16 2.44
CA VAL A 235 5.41 9.66 3.80
C VAL A 235 4.45 8.68 4.50
N PRO A 236 4.97 7.68 5.23
CA PRO A 236 4.14 6.75 5.97
C PRO A 236 3.56 7.42 7.23
N LEU A 237 2.24 7.64 7.25
CA LEU A 237 1.57 8.33 8.37
C LEU A 237 1.10 7.38 9.47
N GLN A 238 1.30 6.06 9.32
CA GLN A 238 0.79 5.00 10.21
C GLN A 238 1.07 5.18 11.72
N ALA A 239 2.15 5.88 12.06
CA ALA A 239 2.54 6.12 13.45
C ALA A 239 2.00 7.45 13.99
N LEU A 240 1.51 8.33 13.11
CA LEU A 240 1.03 9.66 13.48
C LEU A 240 -0.42 9.57 13.98
N ARG A 241 -0.70 10.37 15.01
CA ARG A 241 -2.04 10.58 15.59
C ARG A 241 -2.44 12.04 15.61
N ASP A 242 -1.44 12.91 15.68
CA ASP A 242 -1.63 14.36 15.73
C ASP A 242 -1.59 14.90 14.29
N PRO A 243 -2.71 15.42 13.77
CA PRO A 243 -2.81 16.01 12.44
C PRO A 243 -1.82 17.16 12.21
N THR A 244 -1.44 17.88 13.27
CA THR A 244 -0.53 19.03 13.18
C THR A 244 0.91 18.64 12.81
N LEU A 245 1.26 17.36 12.95
CA LEU A 245 2.59 16.83 12.62
C LEU A 245 2.74 16.42 11.15
N VAL A 246 1.67 16.44 10.35
CA VAL A 246 1.70 15.96 8.97
C VAL A 246 2.64 16.79 8.10
N GLU A 247 2.60 18.13 8.18
CA GLU A 247 3.50 19.00 7.42
C GLU A 247 4.97 18.72 7.74
N ARG A 248 5.28 18.55 9.03
CA ARG A 248 6.62 18.22 9.50
C ARG A 248 7.09 16.84 9.00
N ALA A 249 6.19 15.86 8.95
CA ALA A 249 6.51 14.53 8.42
C ALA A 249 6.82 14.59 6.92
N ILE A 250 6.06 15.40 6.16
CA ILE A 250 6.35 15.64 4.74
C ILE A 250 7.73 16.30 4.57
N GLY A 251 8.01 17.37 5.33
CA GLY A 251 9.31 18.04 5.31
C GLY A 251 10.48 17.10 5.60
N ALA A 252 10.35 16.25 6.63
CA ALA A 252 11.36 15.27 6.99
C ALA A 252 11.62 14.23 5.88
N SER A 253 10.58 13.75 5.20
CA SER A 253 10.73 12.79 4.08
C SER A 253 11.39 13.41 2.85
N ILE A 254 11.16 14.70 2.60
CA ILE A 254 11.69 15.43 1.44
C ILE A 254 13.10 15.99 1.72
N GLY A 255 13.46 16.16 3.00
CA GLY A 255 14.72 16.81 3.41
C GLY A 255 14.60 18.34 3.46
N ALA A 256 13.42 18.85 3.80
CA ALA A 256 13.21 20.27 4.06
C ALA A 256 13.42 20.55 5.56
N ASP A 257 14.53 21.23 5.89
CA ASP A 257 14.89 21.56 7.27
C ASP A 257 14.04 22.71 7.85
N ASP A 258 13.74 23.73 7.03
CA ASP A 258 12.87 24.86 7.36
C ASP A 258 12.02 25.27 6.14
N GLY A 259 10.71 25.50 6.34
CA GLY A 259 9.81 26.03 5.31
C GLY A 259 9.53 25.07 4.14
N LEU A 260 8.66 24.07 4.35
CA LEU A 260 8.29 23.08 3.32
C LEU A 260 7.85 23.73 2.00
N ILE A 261 6.95 24.71 2.06
CA ILE A 261 6.40 25.39 0.89
C ILE A 261 7.51 26.09 0.10
N GLU A 262 8.41 26.81 0.76
CA GLU A 262 9.53 27.50 0.10
C GLU A 262 10.42 26.47 -0.61
N HIS A 263 10.74 25.37 0.09
CA HIS A 263 11.58 24.29 -0.43
C HIS A 263 11.01 23.60 -1.69
N ILE A 264 9.69 23.49 -1.81
CA ILE A 264 9.03 22.77 -2.93
C ILE A 264 8.33 23.66 -3.96
N SER A 265 8.22 24.97 -3.72
CA SER A 265 7.44 25.93 -4.52
C SER A 265 7.62 25.81 -6.04
N ASN A 266 8.86 25.63 -6.50
CA ASN A 266 9.21 25.55 -7.92
C ASN A 266 9.52 24.12 -8.41
N LYS A 267 9.35 23.10 -7.56
CA LYS A 267 9.72 21.71 -7.85
C LYS A 267 8.56 20.92 -8.45
N ARG A 268 8.86 20.08 -9.45
CA ARG A 268 7.97 19.07 -10.02
C ARG A 268 8.23 17.73 -9.34
N LEU A 269 7.56 17.53 -8.20
CA LEU A 269 7.68 16.33 -7.37
C LEU A 269 6.33 15.67 -7.07
N LEU A 270 6.38 14.42 -6.64
CA LEU A 270 5.23 13.66 -6.13
C LEU A 270 5.41 13.34 -4.65
N VAL A 271 4.41 13.65 -3.84
CA VAL A 271 4.33 13.22 -2.43
C VAL A 271 3.27 12.14 -2.29
N LEU A 272 3.67 10.95 -1.85
CA LEU A 272 2.78 9.85 -1.49
C LEU A 272 2.52 9.85 0.02
N LEU A 273 1.33 10.30 0.43
CA LEU A 273 0.85 10.25 1.82
C LEU A 273 0.12 8.93 2.05
N ASP A 274 0.68 8.04 2.86
CA ASP A 274 0.12 6.71 3.07
C ASP A 274 -0.57 6.59 4.43
N ASN A 275 -1.75 5.96 4.44
CA ASN A 275 -2.60 5.70 5.61
C ASN A 275 -3.16 7.00 6.23
N PHE A 276 -3.77 7.87 5.43
CA PHE A 276 -4.20 9.20 5.88
C PHE A 276 -5.41 9.19 6.83
N GLU A 277 -6.20 8.11 6.88
CA GLU A 277 -7.47 8.04 7.63
C GLU A 277 -7.35 8.36 9.13
N GLN A 278 -6.18 8.16 9.73
CA GLN A 278 -5.95 8.43 11.15
C GLN A 278 -5.64 9.90 11.47
N VAL A 279 -5.36 10.70 10.45
CA VAL A 279 -5.06 12.13 10.51
C VAL A 279 -5.93 12.89 9.50
N ILE A 280 -7.15 12.42 9.27
CA ILE A 280 -8.05 12.96 8.25
C ILE A 280 -8.31 14.46 8.43
N GLU A 281 -8.24 14.96 9.67
CA GLU A 281 -8.32 16.38 10.03
C GLU A 281 -7.20 17.24 9.41
N ALA A 282 -6.09 16.64 8.95
CA ALA A 282 -5.00 17.33 8.24
C ALA A 282 -5.29 17.55 6.75
N ALA A 283 -6.49 17.26 6.25
CA ALA A 283 -6.84 17.42 4.84
C ALA A 283 -6.64 18.86 4.32
N SER A 284 -6.90 19.87 5.18
CA SER A 284 -6.63 21.27 4.85
C SER A 284 -5.15 21.54 4.60
N THR A 285 -4.24 20.93 5.37
CA THR A 285 -2.79 21.05 5.15
C THR A 285 -2.37 20.58 3.76
N VAL A 286 -3.00 19.51 3.24
CA VAL A 286 -2.75 19.03 1.87
C VAL A 286 -3.27 20.04 0.83
N ALA A 287 -4.44 20.64 1.07
CA ALA A 287 -5.00 21.67 0.21
C ALA A 287 -4.12 22.92 0.17
N ASP A 288 -3.66 23.39 1.33
CA ASP A 288 -2.78 24.56 1.48
C ASP A 288 -1.43 24.33 0.79
N LEU A 289 -0.85 23.14 0.98
CA LEU A 289 0.38 22.73 0.29
C LEU A 289 0.20 22.81 -1.24
N LEU A 290 -0.87 22.23 -1.77
CA LEU A 290 -1.16 22.25 -3.21
C LEU A 290 -1.47 23.67 -3.71
N ALA A 291 -2.10 24.52 -2.92
CA ALA A 291 -2.35 25.91 -3.31
C ALA A 291 -1.03 26.68 -3.51
N ALA A 292 -0.02 26.42 -2.68
CA ALA A 292 1.26 27.13 -2.72
C ALA A 292 2.30 26.52 -3.68
N THR A 293 2.07 25.33 -4.23
CA THR A 293 3.12 24.53 -4.91
C THR A 293 2.65 23.99 -6.26
N PRO A 294 2.45 24.85 -7.28
CA PRO A 294 1.67 24.54 -8.49
C PRO A 294 2.18 23.34 -9.29
N ASN A 295 3.48 23.02 -9.19
CA ASN A 295 4.12 21.92 -9.92
C ASN A 295 4.17 20.61 -9.13
N ALA A 296 3.80 20.62 -7.84
CA ALA A 296 3.75 19.43 -7.01
C ALA A 296 2.42 18.68 -7.18
N LYS A 297 2.49 17.36 -7.01
CA LYS A 297 1.33 16.46 -6.94
C LYS A 297 1.35 15.65 -5.65
N VAL A 298 0.17 15.27 -5.19
CA VAL A 298 -0.03 14.45 -4.00
C VAL A 298 -0.87 13.23 -4.35
N LEU A 299 -0.34 12.05 -4.04
CA LEU A 299 -1.06 10.78 -4.05
C LEU A 299 -1.34 10.40 -2.60
N VAL A 300 -2.57 10.04 -2.27
CA VAL A 300 -2.96 9.69 -0.91
C VAL A 300 -3.53 8.29 -0.87
N THR A 301 -3.18 7.49 0.14
CA THR A 301 -3.95 6.29 0.47
C THR A 301 -4.76 6.55 1.73
N SER A 302 -6.05 6.25 1.69
CA SER A 302 -6.94 6.43 2.83
C SER A 302 -8.09 5.42 2.81
N ARG A 303 -8.78 5.23 3.92
CA ARG A 303 -10.05 4.47 3.94
C ARG A 303 -11.26 5.32 3.59
N GLU A 304 -11.17 6.62 3.83
CA GLU A 304 -12.20 7.61 3.55
C GLU A 304 -11.58 8.80 2.78
N PRO A 305 -12.37 9.49 1.94
CA PRO A 305 -11.87 10.63 1.18
C PRO A 305 -11.50 11.80 2.08
N LEU A 306 -10.57 12.63 1.59
CA LEU A 306 -10.11 13.86 2.27
C LEU A 306 -11.18 14.96 2.25
N GLN A 307 -12.12 14.90 1.30
CA GLN A 307 -13.21 15.87 1.15
C GLN A 307 -12.75 17.30 0.88
N VAL A 308 -11.69 17.45 0.08
CA VAL A 308 -11.22 18.76 -0.44
C VAL A 308 -11.57 18.93 -1.92
N GLU A 309 -11.74 20.17 -2.38
CA GLU A 309 -12.28 20.47 -3.72
C GLU A 309 -11.43 19.89 -4.87
N SER A 310 -10.11 19.93 -4.74
CA SER A 310 -9.17 19.43 -5.75
C SER A 310 -9.04 17.90 -5.77
N GLU A 311 -9.72 17.18 -4.87
CA GLU A 311 -9.60 15.73 -4.72
C GLU A 311 -10.18 14.99 -5.93
N ARG A 312 -9.42 14.01 -6.43
CA ARG A 312 -9.92 12.95 -7.30
C ARG A 312 -9.79 11.60 -6.63
N ARG A 313 -10.90 10.89 -6.56
CA ARG A 313 -11.01 9.63 -5.82
C ARG A 313 -10.86 8.47 -6.78
N TYR A 314 -10.09 7.48 -6.38
CA TYR A 314 -10.03 6.19 -7.04
C TYR A 314 -10.35 5.10 -6.02
N GLN A 315 -11.42 4.34 -6.25
CA GLN A 315 -11.85 3.30 -5.33
C GLN A 315 -11.13 1.98 -5.64
N VAL A 316 -10.28 1.56 -4.71
CA VAL A 316 -9.55 0.30 -4.76
C VAL A 316 -10.46 -0.81 -4.24
N GLU A 317 -11.04 -1.56 -5.16
CA GLU A 317 -11.82 -2.75 -4.86
C GLU A 317 -10.93 -3.94 -4.44
N PRO A 318 -11.46 -4.92 -3.70
CA PRO A 318 -10.80 -6.22 -3.54
C PRO A 318 -10.48 -6.87 -4.89
N LEU A 319 -9.49 -7.77 -4.91
CA LEU A 319 -9.06 -8.41 -6.16
C LEU A 319 -10.19 -9.22 -6.78
N PRO A 320 -10.33 -9.21 -8.11
CA PRO A 320 -11.21 -10.15 -8.80
C PRO A 320 -10.70 -11.58 -8.59
N ASP A 321 -11.61 -12.56 -8.68
CA ASP A 321 -11.32 -13.98 -8.39
C ASP A 321 -10.05 -14.50 -9.06
N HIS A 322 -9.83 -14.15 -10.33
CA HIS A 322 -8.64 -14.56 -11.09
C HIS A 322 -7.34 -14.02 -10.47
N ASP A 323 -7.29 -12.72 -10.18
CA ASP A 323 -6.08 -12.08 -9.64
C ASP A 323 -5.84 -12.48 -8.18
N ALA A 324 -6.91 -12.70 -7.42
CA ALA A 324 -6.84 -13.24 -6.08
C ALA A 324 -6.19 -14.63 -6.06
N VAL A 325 -6.57 -15.51 -7.00
CA VAL A 325 -5.97 -16.84 -7.17
C VAL A 325 -4.50 -16.72 -7.59
N ASN A 326 -4.18 -15.84 -8.53
CA ASN A 326 -2.79 -15.62 -8.97
C ASN A 326 -1.91 -15.13 -7.82
N LEU A 327 -2.40 -14.18 -7.02
CA LEU A 327 -1.71 -13.71 -5.83
C LEU A 327 -1.50 -14.85 -4.82
N PHE A 328 -2.53 -15.68 -4.58
CA PHE A 328 -2.40 -16.83 -3.68
C PHE A 328 -1.30 -17.77 -4.14
N VAL A 329 -1.30 -18.13 -5.43
CA VAL A 329 -0.31 -19.06 -6.01
C VAL A 329 1.09 -18.48 -5.96
N GLU A 330 1.28 -17.23 -6.38
CA GLU A 330 2.58 -16.54 -6.33
C GLU A 330 3.17 -16.56 -4.91
N ARG A 331 2.33 -16.25 -3.92
CA ARG A 331 2.75 -16.16 -2.50
C ARG A 331 2.94 -17.55 -1.87
N ALA A 332 2.18 -18.54 -2.30
CA ALA A 332 2.35 -19.92 -1.87
C ALA A 332 3.63 -20.54 -2.46
N GLN A 333 3.94 -20.24 -3.73
CA GLN A 333 5.08 -20.81 -4.45
C GLN A 333 6.44 -20.34 -3.91
N SER A 334 6.50 -19.19 -3.24
CA SER A 334 7.71 -18.77 -2.51
C SER A 334 8.03 -19.67 -1.30
N ILE A 335 7.10 -20.56 -0.91
CA ILE A 335 7.23 -21.47 0.24
C ILE A 335 7.21 -22.93 -0.24
N VAL A 336 6.26 -23.28 -1.11
CA VAL A 336 6.07 -24.62 -1.68
C VAL A 336 6.20 -24.52 -3.21
N PRO A 337 7.35 -24.91 -3.82
CA PRO A 337 7.67 -24.63 -5.23
C PRO A 337 6.74 -25.24 -6.29
N ARG A 338 5.75 -26.04 -5.89
CA ARG A 338 4.75 -26.66 -6.78
C ARG A 338 3.39 -26.61 -6.11
N LEU A 339 2.65 -25.55 -6.37
CA LEU A 339 1.25 -25.44 -6.03
C LEU A 339 0.44 -25.21 -7.31
N ASP A 340 -0.45 -26.15 -7.62
CA ASP A 340 -1.39 -26.05 -8.73
C ASP A 340 -2.65 -25.27 -8.31
N VAL A 341 -3.30 -24.63 -9.28
CA VAL A 341 -4.61 -24.01 -9.06
C VAL A 341 -5.66 -25.11 -8.89
N THR A 342 -6.25 -25.19 -7.71
CA THR A 342 -7.33 -26.14 -7.40
C THR A 342 -8.65 -25.42 -7.06
N PRO A 343 -9.80 -26.11 -7.11
CA PRO A 343 -11.07 -25.54 -6.63
C PRO A 343 -11.00 -25.09 -5.16
N ALA A 344 -10.16 -25.72 -4.34
CA ALA A 344 -9.94 -25.30 -2.96
C ALA A 344 -9.29 -23.91 -2.88
N VAL A 345 -8.28 -23.63 -3.72
CA VAL A 345 -7.64 -22.30 -3.80
C VAL A 345 -8.66 -21.22 -4.18
N GLN A 346 -9.52 -21.51 -5.16
CA GLN A 346 -10.61 -20.60 -5.54
C GLN A 346 -11.57 -20.34 -4.38
N GLY A 347 -12.00 -21.41 -3.68
CA GLY A 347 -12.86 -21.30 -2.51
C GLY A 347 -12.24 -20.50 -1.37
N ILE A 348 -10.92 -20.63 -1.15
CA ILE A 348 -10.18 -19.83 -0.16
C ILE A 348 -10.22 -18.35 -0.56
N CYS A 349 -9.88 -18.02 -1.81
CA CYS A 349 -9.85 -16.62 -2.27
C CYS A 349 -11.22 -15.94 -2.15
N GLN A 350 -12.29 -16.65 -2.54
CA GLN A 350 -13.67 -16.18 -2.39
C GLN A 350 -14.04 -15.98 -0.92
N ARG A 351 -13.65 -16.92 -0.06
CA ARG A 351 -13.92 -16.84 1.39
C ARG A 351 -13.22 -15.67 2.07
N LEU A 352 -12.09 -15.24 1.50
CA LEU A 352 -11.29 -14.11 1.97
C LEU A 352 -11.66 -12.79 1.26
N ASP A 353 -12.82 -12.74 0.60
CA ASP A 353 -13.37 -11.57 -0.07
C ASP A 353 -12.45 -10.95 -1.13
N GLY A 354 -11.47 -11.69 -1.65
CA GLY A 354 -10.46 -11.14 -2.56
C GLY A 354 -9.50 -10.12 -1.90
N LEU A 355 -9.42 -10.06 -0.56
CA LEU A 355 -8.56 -9.11 0.15
C LEU A 355 -7.08 -9.58 0.07
N PRO A 356 -6.17 -8.81 -0.55
CA PRO A 356 -4.77 -9.20 -0.70
C PRO A 356 -4.08 -9.61 0.61
N LEU A 357 -4.26 -8.82 1.68
CA LEU A 357 -3.67 -9.13 2.98
C LEU A 357 -4.15 -10.49 3.52
N ALA A 358 -5.45 -10.78 3.39
CA ALA A 358 -6.03 -12.03 3.85
C ALA A 358 -5.47 -13.22 3.06
N ILE A 359 -5.37 -13.05 1.74
CA ILE A 359 -4.82 -14.04 0.80
C ILE A 359 -3.36 -14.34 1.12
N GLU A 360 -2.53 -13.31 1.35
CA GLU A 360 -1.12 -13.48 1.72
C GLU A 360 -0.96 -14.23 3.04
N LEU A 361 -1.76 -13.87 4.05
CA LEU A 361 -1.77 -14.57 5.34
C LEU A 361 -2.19 -16.04 5.21
N ALA A 362 -3.12 -16.35 4.30
CA ALA A 362 -3.57 -17.72 4.04
C ALA A 362 -2.54 -18.52 3.23
N ALA A 363 -1.97 -17.92 2.19
CA ALA A 363 -0.92 -18.53 1.37
C ALA A 363 0.31 -18.90 2.22
N ALA A 364 0.66 -18.09 3.23
CA ALA A 364 1.73 -18.42 4.17
C ALA A 364 1.48 -19.71 4.99
N ARG A 365 0.24 -20.24 5.04
CA ARG A 365 -0.12 -21.45 5.80
C ARG A 365 -0.02 -22.74 5.00
N VAL A 366 0.23 -22.67 3.69
CA VAL A 366 0.33 -23.88 2.84
C VAL A 366 1.50 -24.79 3.20
N ALA A 367 2.51 -24.28 3.92
CA ALA A 367 3.58 -25.10 4.49
C ALA A 367 3.09 -26.14 5.52
N LEU A 368 1.95 -25.87 6.16
CA LEU A 368 1.41 -26.69 7.25
C LEU A 368 0.07 -27.33 6.87
N LEU A 369 -0.73 -26.66 6.04
CA LEU A 369 -2.10 -27.04 5.71
C LEU A 369 -2.27 -27.10 4.20
N GLU A 370 -2.62 -28.27 3.68
CA GLU A 370 -3.03 -28.42 2.28
C GLU A 370 -4.24 -27.51 1.95
N PRO A 371 -4.43 -27.05 0.71
CA PRO A 371 -5.51 -26.12 0.36
C PRO A 371 -6.91 -26.57 0.80
N ASP A 372 -7.29 -27.83 0.59
CA ASP A 372 -8.59 -28.36 1.03
C ASP A 372 -8.78 -28.28 2.55
N GLU A 373 -7.71 -28.57 3.28
CA GLU A 373 -7.65 -28.51 4.73
C GLU A 373 -7.71 -27.07 5.28
N LEU A 374 -7.12 -26.13 4.57
CA LEU A 374 -7.17 -24.71 4.88
C LEU A 374 -8.57 -24.15 4.63
N LEU A 375 -9.18 -24.50 3.50
CA LEU A 375 -10.56 -24.10 3.15
C LEU A 375 -11.56 -24.57 4.21
N ALA A 376 -11.55 -25.85 4.57
CA ALA A 376 -12.46 -26.42 5.56
C ALA A 376 -12.34 -25.76 6.95
N ARG A 377 -11.16 -25.23 7.28
CA ARG A 377 -10.92 -24.49 8.53
C ARG A 377 -11.38 -23.04 8.45
N LEU A 378 -11.21 -22.37 7.30
CA LEU A 378 -11.71 -21.00 7.05
C LEU A 378 -13.24 -20.92 7.02
N GLU A 379 -13.93 -22.00 6.66
CA GLU A 379 -15.39 -22.12 6.79
C GLU A 379 -15.88 -22.02 8.24
N ARG A 380 -15.01 -22.29 9.22
CA ARG A 380 -15.39 -22.42 10.64
C ARG A 380 -14.83 -21.31 11.52
N ARG A 381 -13.65 -20.74 11.22
CA ARG A 381 -12.90 -19.83 12.12
C ARG A 381 -11.95 -18.87 11.37
N LEU A 382 -12.20 -17.56 11.42
CA LEU A 382 -11.22 -16.50 11.05
C LEU A 382 -9.95 -16.39 11.92
N PRO A 383 -9.92 -16.80 13.21
CA PRO A 383 -8.72 -16.69 14.06
C PRO A 383 -7.45 -17.41 13.57
N LEU A 384 -7.49 -18.11 12.43
CA LEU A 384 -6.35 -18.87 11.90
C LEU A 384 -5.36 -18.02 11.11
N LEU A 385 -5.67 -16.77 10.75
CA LEU A 385 -4.81 -15.93 9.90
C LEU A 385 -3.93 -14.99 10.72
N THR A 386 -2.81 -15.54 11.21
CA THR A 386 -1.73 -14.81 11.88
C THR A 386 -0.45 -14.92 11.08
N SER A 387 0.19 -13.78 10.81
CA SER A 387 1.50 -13.68 10.18
C SER A 387 2.57 -14.24 11.10
N SER A 388 3.50 -15.00 10.54
CA SER A 388 4.76 -15.37 11.19
C SER A 388 5.84 -14.29 11.05
N PHE A 389 5.64 -13.31 10.17
CA PHE A 389 6.57 -12.20 9.91
C PHE A 389 6.45 -11.11 10.99
N ARG A 390 7.59 -10.73 11.58
CA ARG A 390 7.66 -9.79 12.73
C ARG A 390 7.86 -8.33 12.31
N ASP A 391 8.24 -8.10 11.07
CA ASP A 391 8.57 -6.82 10.43
C ASP A 391 7.34 -6.04 9.94
N ALA A 392 6.20 -6.70 9.73
CA ALA A 392 4.93 -6.00 9.46
C ALA A 392 4.37 -5.31 10.73
N PRO A 393 3.66 -4.16 10.59
CA PRO A 393 2.97 -3.50 11.69
C PRO A 393 2.06 -4.47 12.44
N GLU A 394 2.05 -4.42 13.77
CA GLU A 394 1.36 -5.41 14.63
C GLU A 394 -0.09 -5.67 14.22
N ARG A 395 -0.79 -4.63 13.75
CA ARG A 395 -2.18 -4.69 13.30
C ARG A 395 -2.37 -5.41 11.97
N GLN A 396 -1.40 -5.32 11.06
CA GLN A 396 -1.40 -6.03 9.77
C GLN A 396 -0.89 -7.47 9.90
N ARG A 397 -0.36 -7.86 11.07
CA ARG A 397 0.01 -9.25 11.34
C ARG A 397 -1.19 -10.19 11.41
N THR A 398 -2.41 -9.69 11.58
CA THR A 398 -3.62 -10.51 11.49
C THR A 398 -4.70 -9.76 10.72
N LEU A 399 -5.51 -10.50 9.95
CA LEU A 399 -6.71 -9.91 9.33
C LEU A 399 -7.64 -9.31 10.38
N ARG A 400 -7.80 -10.02 11.50
CA ARG A 400 -8.56 -9.55 12.67
C ARG A 400 -8.06 -8.21 13.21
N GLY A 401 -6.75 -8.04 13.37
CA GLY A 401 -6.14 -6.80 13.86
C GLY A 401 -6.38 -5.62 12.91
N THR A 402 -6.39 -5.86 11.61
CA THR A 402 -6.70 -4.83 10.60
C THR A 402 -8.17 -4.40 10.65
N ILE A 403 -9.09 -5.34 10.88
CA ILE A 403 -10.52 -5.04 11.03
C ILE A 403 -10.79 -4.36 12.38
N ALA A 404 -10.17 -4.82 13.47
CA ALA A 404 -10.30 -4.21 14.80
C ALA A 404 -9.85 -2.75 14.79
N TRP A 405 -8.68 -2.48 14.19
CA TRP A 405 -8.22 -1.12 13.95
C TRP A 405 -9.24 -0.29 13.16
N SER A 406 -9.82 -0.91 12.14
CA SER A 406 -10.80 -0.24 11.30
C SER A 406 -12.09 0.13 12.04
N TYR A 407 -12.45 -0.67 13.03
CA TYR A 407 -13.59 -0.47 13.94
C TYR A 407 -13.30 0.57 15.03
N GLU A 408 -12.07 0.60 15.58
CA GLU A 408 -11.65 1.57 16.61
C GLU A 408 -11.71 3.03 16.12
N LEU A 409 -11.55 3.26 14.80
CA LEU A 409 -11.67 4.59 14.17
C LEU A 409 -13.12 5.04 13.97
N LEU A 410 -14.11 4.17 14.21
CA LEU A 410 -15.52 4.54 14.11
C LEU A 410 -15.99 5.25 15.38
N SER A 411 -16.87 6.23 15.22
CA SER A 411 -17.60 6.84 16.34
C SER A 411 -18.52 5.83 17.02
N SER A 412 -18.94 6.10 18.26
CA SER A 412 -19.79 5.16 19.01
C SER A 412 -21.11 4.79 18.30
N PRO A 413 -21.83 5.71 17.64
CA PRO A 413 -23.02 5.36 16.86
C PRO A 413 -22.70 4.46 15.65
N GLU A 414 -21.60 4.74 14.94
CA GLU A 414 -21.15 3.92 13.82
C GLU A 414 -20.74 2.51 14.25
N GLN A 415 -20.04 2.39 15.39
CA GLN A 415 -19.68 1.10 15.98
C GLN A 415 -20.93 0.27 16.34
N GLN A 416 -21.98 0.91 16.85
CA GLN A 416 -23.23 0.22 17.15
C GLN A 416 -23.92 -0.27 15.88
N LEU A 417 -24.04 0.60 14.86
CA LEU A 417 -24.62 0.20 13.58
C LEU A 417 -23.81 -0.93 12.92
N PHE A 418 -22.48 -0.83 12.93
CA PHE A 418 -21.56 -1.87 12.44
C PHE A 418 -21.86 -3.26 13.01
N ARG A 419 -21.97 -3.38 14.34
CA ARG A 419 -22.29 -4.66 15.00
C ARG A 419 -23.67 -5.17 14.58
N ARG A 420 -24.68 -4.30 14.55
CA ARG A 420 -26.07 -4.68 14.22
C ARG A 420 -26.20 -5.16 12.78
N LEU A 421 -25.48 -4.57 11.83
CA LEU A 421 -25.48 -4.97 10.42
C LEU A 421 -24.97 -6.41 10.21
N ALA A 422 -24.24 -6.98 11.17
CA ALA A 422 -23.72 -8.34 11.10
C ALA A 422 -24.80 -9.43 10.98
N VAL A 423 -26.06 -9.10 11.33
CA VAL A 423 -27.20 -10.00 11.18
C VAL A 423 -27.50 -10.37 9.73
N PHE A 424 -27.17 -9.49 8.79
CA PHE A 424 -27.39 -9.73 7.37
C PHE A 424 -26.29 -10.61 6.79
N ARG A 425 -26.65 -11.80 6.30
CA ARG A 425 -25.75 -12.57 5.43
C ARG A 425 -25.83 -12.05 4.00
N GLY A 426 -24.73 -11.47 3.52
CA GLY A 426 -24.64 -10.87 2.19
C GLY A 426 -25.30 -9.49 2.12
N SER A 427 -25.87 -9.15 0.97
CA SER A 427 -26.39 -7.81 0.72
C SER A 427 -27.80 -7.59 1.27
N PHE A 428 -28.12 -6.36 1.66
CA PHE A 428 -29.39 -5.89 2.20
C PHE A 428 -29.84 -4.58 1.52
N SER A 429 -31.11 -4.22 1.70
CA SER A 429 -31.64 -2.92 1.24
C SER A 429 -31.53 -1.87 2.37
N LEU A 430 -31.58 -0.59 2.00
CA LEU A 430 -31.64 0.51 2.97
C LEU A 430 -32.79 0.33 3.98
N GLY A 431 -34.01 0.06 3.49
CA GLY A 431 -35.17 -0.14 4.36
C GLY A 431 -35.05 -1.33 5.30
N ALA A 432 -34.30 -2.38 4.93
CA ALA A 432 -34.01 -3.48 5.84
C ALA A 432 -33.05 -3.05 6.95
N ALA A 433 -32.00 -2.29 6.62
CA ALA A 433 -31.06 -1.75 7.61
C ALA A 433 -31.76 -0.78 8.59
N GLU A 434 -32.64 0.09 8.10
CA GLU A 434 -33.44 1.00 8.94
C GLU A 434 -34.35 0.22 9.91
N ALA A 435 -35.15 -0.71 9.38
CA ALA A 435 -36.13 -1.45 10.18
C ALA A 435 -35.49 -2.40 11.21
N ILE A 436 -34.39 -3.06 10.86
CA ILE A 436 -33.78 -4.12 11.67
C ILE A 436 -32.71 -3.55 12.59
N CYS A 437 -31.83 -2.70 12.08
CA CYS A 437 -30.67 -2.20 12.82
C CYS A 437 -30.90 -0.80 13.41
N GLY A 438 -32.03 -0.14 13.09
CA GLY A 438 -32.24 1.26 13.43
C GLY A 438 -31.22 2.15 12.73
N ALA A 439 -30.82 1.77 11.51
CA ALA A 439 -29.86 2.53 10.74
C ALA A 439 -30.44 3.91 10.42
N ASP A 440 -29.63 4.94 10.65
CA ASP A 440 -29.86 6.26 10.10
C ASP A 440 -29.10 6.38 8.76
N VAL A 441 -29.65 7.15 7.81
CA VAL A 441 -29.08 7.28 6.46
C VAL A 441 -27.67 7.86 6.52
N ASP A 442 -27.44 8.88 7.35
CA ASP A 442 -26.15 9.56 7.46
C ASP A 442 -25.09 8.64 8.07
N LEU A 443 -25.48 7.84 9.08
CA LEU A 443 -24.59 6.81 9.66
C LEU A 443 -24.22 5.72 8.64
N LEU A 444 -25.20 5.28 7.84
CA LEU A 444 -24.96 4.25 6.84
C LEU A 444 -24.10 4.77 5.69
N GLU A 445 -24.35 6.01 5.25
CA GLU A 445 -23.50 6.72 4.29
C GLU A 445 -22.07 6.85 4.81
N SER A 446 -21.88 7.24 6.08
CA SER A 446 -20.55 7.30 6.69
C SER A 446 -19.83 5.95 6.69
N LEU A 447 -20.52 4.85 6.99
CA LEU A 447 -19.93 3.51 6.90
C LEU A 447 -19.56 3.10 5.46
N VAL A 448 -20.31 3.59 4.45
CA VAL A 448 -19.95 3.40 3.04
C VAL A 448 -18.70 4.19 2.69
N VAL A 449 -18.66 5.46 3.09
CA VAL A 449 -17.52 6.37 2.88
C VAL A 449 -16.23 5.82 3.51
N LYS A 450 -16.33 5.18 4.68
CA LYS A 450 -15.20 4.54 5.40
C LYS A 450 -14.87 3.13 4.92
N SER A 451 -15.45 2.71 3.80
CA SER A 451 -15.25 1.39 3.18
C SER A 451 -15.53 0.20 4.12
N ILE A 452 -16.46 0.37 5.08
CA ILE A 452 -16.94 -0.69 5.97
C ILE A 452 -18.13 -1.41 5.34
N VAL A 453 -19.03 -0.63 4.72
CA VAL A 453 -20.17 -1.10 3.93
C VAL A 453 -19.89 -0.80 2.46
N ARG A 454 -20.25 -1.74 1.58
CA ARG A 454 -20.18 -1.59 0.13
C ARG A 454 -21.56 -1.33 -0.42
N ARG A 455 -21.61 -0.53 -1.49
CA ARG A 455 -22.81 -0.35 -2.31
C ARG A 455 -22.59 -1.04 -3.65
N TRP A 456 -23.45 -1.99 -3.99
CA TRP A 456 -23.45 -2.63 -5.31
C TRP A 456 -24.31 -1.83 -6.30
N GLY A 457 -24.05 -2.01 -7.60
CA GLY A 457 -24.74 -1.28 -8.68
C GLY A 457 -26.27 -1.41 -8.71
N SER A 458 -26.84 -2.39 -7.99
CA SER A 458 -28.28 -2.54 -7.78
C SER A 458 -28.87 -1.65 -6.67
N GLY A 459 -28.04 -0.80 -6.04
CA GLY A 459 -28.41 -0.02 -4.86
C GLY A 459 -28.42 -0.82 -3.56
N ARG A 460 -28.08 -2.12 -3.60
CA ARG A 460 -27.95 -2.95 -2.41
C ARG A 460 -26.67 -2.62 -1.64
N LEU A 461 -26.73 -2.77 -0.33
CA LEU A 461 -25.65 -2.49 0.61
C LEU A 461 -25.18 -3.78 1.28
N GLY A 462 -23.93 -3.86 1.74
CA GLY A 462 -23.48 -5.02 2.50
C GLY A 462 -22.03 -4.97 2.94
N MET A 463 -21.66 -5.90 3.80
CA MET A 463 -20.32 -6.00 4.36
C MET A 463 -19.54 -7.11 3.65
N LEU A 464 -18.23 -6.96 3.56
CA LEU A 464 -17.35 -8.09 3.26
C LEU A 464 -17.54 -9.16 4.34
N ASP A 465 -17.52 -10.44 3.96
CA ASP A 465 -17.85 -11.53 4.90
C ASP A 465 -16.85 -11.59 6.06
N THR A 466 -15.59 -11.29 5.80
CA THR A 466 -14.51 -11.15 6.81
C THR A 466 -14.82 -10.05 7.83
N ILE A 467 -15.30 -8.89 7.38
CA ILE A 467 -15.70 -7.77 8.25
C ILE A 467 -16.98 -8.12 9.02
N ARG A 468 -17.96 -8.74 8.34
CA ARG A 468 -19.24 -9.16 8.93
C ARG A 468 -19.02 -10.15 10.08
N GLU A 469 -18.08 -11.07 9.95
CA GLU A 469 -17.81 -12.05 11.00
C GLU A 469 -17.20 -11.44 12.25
N TYR A 470 -16.25 -10.51 12.10
CA TYR A 470 -15.78 -9.73 13.24
C TYR A 470 -16.92 -8.94 13.91
N ALA A 471 -17.78 -8.31 13.10
CA ALA A 471 -18.96 -7.61 13.61
C ALA A 471 -19.94 -8.53 14.33
N LEU A 472 -20.09 -9.78 13.85
CA LEU A 472 -20.99 -10.78 14.44
C LEU A 472 -20.48 -11.25 15.80
N GLU A 473 -19.18 -11.48 15.97
CA GLU A 473 -18.59 -11.82 17.26
C GLU A 473 -18.85 -10.71 18.29
N LEU A 474 -18.63 -9.45 17.91
CA LEU A 474 -18.95 -8.30 18.76
C LEU A 474 -20.45 -8.18 19.07
N LEU A 475 -21.33 -8.54 18.12
CA LEU A 475 -22.76 -8.56 18.34
C LEU A 475 -23.17 -9.68 19.31
N GLU A 476 -22.58 -10.88 19.19
CA GLU A 476 -22.81 -12.03 20.07
C GLU A 476 -22.37 -11.76 21.52
N GLU A 477 -21.33 -10.95 21.71
CA GLU A 477 -20.87 -10.48 23.02
C GLU A 477 -21.76 -9.35 23.60
N SER A 478 -22.64 -8.77 22.78
CA SER A 478 -23.52 -7.67 23.19
C SER A 478 -24.88 -8.16 23.70
N ALA A 479 -25.56 -7.33 24.49
CA ALA A 479 -26.95 -7.56 24.90
C ALA A 479 -27.97 -7.32 23.75
N GLU A 480 -27.53 -6.87 22.57
CA GLU A 480 -28.41 -6.46 21.45
C GLU A 480 -28.80 -7.65 20.55
N MET A 481 -28.07 -8.77 20.62
CA MET A 481 -28.19 -9.88 19.66
C MET A 481 -29.60 -10.48 19.56
N GLU A 482 -30.23 -10.75 20.70
CA GLU A 482 -31.57 -11.35 20.71
C GLU A 482 -32.62 -10.43 20.05
N ASP A 483 -32.53 -9.12 20.32
CA ASP A 483 -33.46 -8.14 19.76
C ASP A 483 -33.25 -7.96 18.25
N ILE A 484 -31.99 -7.88 17.80
CA ILE A 484 -31.67 -7.75 16.37
C ILE A 484 -32.10 -8.98 15.58
N ARG A 485 -31.86 -10.20 16.09
CA ARG A 485 -32.35 -11.44 15.47
C ARG A 485 -33.88 -11.48 15.37
N ARG A 486 -34.57 -11.04 16.43
CA ARG A 486 -36.04 -10.95 16.45
C ARG A 486 -36.54 -9.99 15.36
N ARG A 487 -36.02 -8.76 15.30
CA ARG A 487 -36.40 -7.77 14.26
C ARG A 487 -36.09 -8.27 12.85
N HIS A 488 -34.95 -8.93 12.66
CA HIS A 488 -34.57 -9.52 11.38
C HIS A 488 -35.58 -10.58 10.92
N ALA A 489 -35.94 -11.51 11.81
CA ALA A 489 -36.96 -12.52 11.52
C ALA A 489 -38.32 -11.88 11.21
N GLU A 490 -38.78 -10.93 12.05
CA GLU A 490 -40.06 -10.22 11.85
C GLU A 490 -40.11 -9.50 10.50
N PHE A 491 -39.05 -8.80 10.11
CA PHE A 491 -38.98 -8.06 8.85
C PHE A 491 -39.10 -8.99 7.64
N PHE A 492 -38.28 -10.05 7.56
CA PHE A 492 -38.32 -10.94 6.40
C PHE A 492 -39.60 -11.79 6.36
N LEU A 493 -40.19 -12.13 7.51
CA LEU A 493 -41.50 -12.77 7.56
C LEU A 493 -42.59 -11.84 7.00
N ALA A 494 -42.57 -10.55 7.34
CA ALA A 494 -43.51 -9.56 6.82
C ALA A 494 -43.34 -9.34 5.30
N GLU A 495 -42.12 -9.23 4.81
CA GLU A 495 -41.81 -9.14 3.37
C GLU A 495 -42.36 -10.35 2.59
N HIS A 496 -42.26 -11.56 3.16
CA HIS A 496 -42.78 -12.78 2.53
C HIS A 496 -44.30 -12.93 2.64
N ALA A 497 -44.93 -12.29 3.63
CA ALA A 497 -46.37 -12.33 3.88
C ALA A 497 -47.16 -11.30 3.06
N ARG A 498 -46.49 -10.35 2.38
CA ARG A 498 -47.17 -9.43 1.46
C ARG A 498 -47.83 -10.22 0.32
N PRO A 499 -49.16 -10.11 0.14
CA PRO A 499 -49.84 -10.78 -0.96
C PRO A 499 -49.35 -10.21 -2.29
N ASP A 500 -48.88 -11.09 -3.16
CA ASP A 500 -48.59 -10.78 -4.55
C ASP A 500 -49.94 -10.57 -5.25
N GLU A 501 -50.34 -9.32 -5.54
CA GLU A 501 -51.63 -9.01 -6.19
C GLU A 501 -51.79 -9.74 -7.55
N ALA A 502 -50.68 -10.21 -8.14
CA ALA A 502 -50.67 -10.95 -9.40
C ALA A 502 -50.73 -12.49 -9.25
N ASN A 503 -50.61 -13.07 -8.04
CA ASN A 503 -50.55 -14.53 -7.90
C ASN A 503 -51.03 -15.04 -6.52
N PRO A 504 -52.14 -15.81 -6.43
CA PRO A 504 -52.64 -16.29 -5.14
C PRO A 504 -51.67 -17.29 -4.46
N PRO A 505 -51.72 -17.42 -3.12
CA PRO A 505 -50.64 -18.03 -2.35
C PRO A 505 -50.56 -19.55 -2.53
N ARG A 506 -49.61 -20.01 -3.35
CA ARG A 506 -49.08 -21.38 -3.29
C ARG A 506 -48.15 -21.54 -2.07
N PRO A 507 -48.03 -22.74 -1.47
CA PRO A 507 -47.31 -22.94 -0.23
C PRO A 507 -45.81 -22.63 -0.41
N ARG A 508 -45.39 -21.41 -0.07
CA ARG A 508 -43.99 -20.93 -0.08
C ARG A 508 -43.20 -21.38 1.15
N THR A 509 -43.48 -22.56 1.73
CA THR A 509 -42.75 -23.06 2.92
C THR A 509 -41.28 -23.35 2.60
N ALA A 510 -40.97 -23.97 1.46
CA ALA A 510 -39.58 -24.32 1.11
C ALA A 510 -38.69 -23.12 0.75
N ARG A 511 -39.26 -22.04 0.20
CA ARG A 511 -38.52 -20.80 -0.13
C ARG A 511 -38.31 -19.95 1.12
N ALA A 512 -39.36 -19.78 1.94
CA ALA A 512 -39.23 -19.12 3.24
C ALA A 512 -38.26 -19.87 4.17
N GLU A 513 -38.25 -21.21 4.18
CA GLU A 513 -37.25 -21.98 4.94
C GLU A 513 -35.83 -21.84 4.39
N ARG A 514 -35.64 -21.75 3.06
CA ARG A 514 -34.31 -21.46 2.47
C ARG A 514 -33.84 -20.05 2.77
N ASP A 515 -34.74 -19.08 2.67
CA ASP A 515 -34.42 -17.68 2.91
C ASP A 515 -34.22 -17.40 4.41
N LEU A 516 -34.95 -18.10 5.30
CA LEU A 516 -34.69 -18.12 6.76
C LEU A 516 -33.38 -18.83 7.12
N ARG A 517 -33.01 -19.91 6.42
CA ARG A 517 -31.69 -20.56 6.56
C ARG A 517 -30.55 -19.69 6.02
N ARG A 518 -30.80 -18.92 4.94
CA ARG A 518 -29.88 -17.90 4.42
C ARG A 518 -29.81 -16.66 5.33
N ALA A 519 -30.91 -16.33 6.03
CA ALA A 519 -31.05 -15.25 7.00
C ALA A 519 -30.41 -15.55 8.39
N GLY A 520 -29.58 -16.59 8.51
CA GLY A 520 -28.65 -16.71 9.62
C GLY A 520 -29.22 -17.31 10.90
N LEU A 521 -29.47 -18.62 10.89
CA LEU A 521 -29.50 -19.42 12.11
C LEU A 521 -28.25 -20.28 12.20
N GLY A 522 -27.70 -20.41 13.40
CA GLY A 522 -26.53 -21.23 13.66
C GLY A 522 -26.82 -22.72 13.42
N ALA A 523 -25.78 -23.51 13.19
CA ALA A 523 -25.90 -24.97 13.12
C ALA A 523 -26.48 -25.50 14.44
N GLY A 524 -27.77 -25.90 14.43
CA GLY A 524 -28.47 -26.44 15.61
C GLY A 524 -29.86 -25.87 15.88
N GLU A 525 -30.26 -24.80 15.20
CA GLU A 525 -31.59 -24.18 15.39
C GLU A 525 -32.59 -24.67 14.34
N ARG A 526 -33.82 -25.02 14.77
CA ARG A 526 -34.93 -25.42 13.89
C ARG A 526 -36.03 -24.37 13.96
N ILE A 527 -36.26 -23.66 12.86
CA ILE A 527 -37.51 -22.93 12.64
C ILE A 527 -38.48 -23.85 11.91
N ARG A 528 -39.68 -24.03 12.49
CA ARG A 528 -40.84 -24.54 11.75
C ARG A 528 -41.77 -23.37 11.46
N VAL A 529 -42.10 -23.20 10.19
CA VAL A 529 -43.15 -22.29 9.74
C VAL A 529 -44.39 -23.11 9.43
N ALA A 530 -45.40 -23.04 10.28
CA ALA A 530 -46.67 -23.74 10.11
C ALA A 530 -47.81 -22.74 9.93
N TRP A 531 -48.74 -23.03 9.03
CA TRP A 531 -49.99 -22.27 8.93
C TRP A 531 -51.04 -22.92 9.84
N SER A 532 -51.50 -22.20 10.85
CA SER A 532 -52.64 -22.59 11.67
C SER A 532 -53.95 -22.22 10.95
N PRO A 533 -54.91 -23.15 10.81
CA PRO A 533 -56.25 -22.81 10.40
C PRO A 533 -56.96 -22.09 11.56
N THR A 534 -57.29 -20.82 11.38
CA THR A 534 -58.24 -20.12 12.25
C THR A 534 -59.66 -20.28 11.70
N ARG A 535 -60.65 -20.41 12.59
CA ARG A 535 -62.07 -20.67 12.25
C ARG A 535 -62.75 -19.50 11.51
N GLU A 536 -62.10 -18.35 11.40
CA GLU A 536 -62.55 -17.18 10.65
C GLU A 536 -61.51 -16.84 9.58
N LEU A 537 -61.85 -17.12 8.31
CA LEU A 537 -61.35 -16.59 7.02
C LEU A 537 -59.89 -16.08 6.85
N GLY A 538 -58.93 -16.54 7.65
CA GLY A 538 -57.51 -16.25 7.48
C GLY A 538 -56.64 -17.44 7.85
N ARG A 539 -55.64 -17.77 7.02
CA ARG A 539 -54.54 -18.66 7.42
C ARG A 539 -53.61 -17.87 8.33
N ARG A 540 -53.28 -18.39 9.52
CA ARG A 540 -52.41 -17.71 10.48
C ARG A 540 -51.00 -18.30 10.42
N LEU A 541 -49.98 -17.47 10.22
CA LEU A 541 -48.59 -17.93 10.26
C LEU A 541 -48.16 -18.15 11.72
N VAL A 542 -47.74 -19.36 12.05
CA VAL A 542 -47.15 -19.73 13.34
C VAL A 542 -45.69 -20.09 13.09
N VAL A 543 -44.78 -19.35 13.74
CA VAL A 543 -43.34 -19.61 13.68
C VAL A 543 -42.91 -20.18 15.02
N GLU A 544 -42.52 -21.45 15.02
CA GLU A 544 -41.90 -22.11 16.18
C GLU A 544 -40.39 -21.97 16.05
N HIS A 545 -39.79 -21.23 16.98
CA HIS A 545 -38.34 -21.08 17.09
C HIS A 545 -37.82 -22.00 18.20
N GLN A 546 -37.08 -23.05 17.84
CA GLN A 546 -36.50 -23.98 18.80
C GLN A 546 -35.02 -23.62 19.02
N LEU A 547 -34.73 -22.97 20.15
CA LEU A 547 -33.36 -22.65 20.58
C LEU A 547 -32.67 -23.88 21.17
N SER A 548 -31.35 -23.98 21.04
CA SER A 548 -30.50 -25.09 21.53
C SER A 548 -30.59 -25.39 23.04
N ARG A 549 -31.31 -24.56 23.82
CA ARG A 549 -31.61 -24.76 25.26
C ARG A 549 -33.05 -25.23 25.56
N GLY A 550 -33.78 -25.77 24.59
CA GLY A 550 -35.08 -26.43 24.82
C GLY A 550 -36.27 -25.49 25.12
N ARG A 551 -36.12 -24.17 24.98
CA ARG A 551 -37.23 -23.22 25.04
C ARG A 551 -37.89 -23.09 23.67
N ILE A 552 -39.19 -23.35 23.62
CA ILE A 552 -40.05 -23.11 22.44
C ILE A 552 -40.64 -21.70 22.59
N ALA A 553 -40.26 -20.79 21.71
CA ALA A 553 -40.93 -19.50 21.61
C ALA A 553 -41.96 -19.58 20.46
N VAL A 554 -43.25 -19.47 20.80
CA VAL A 554 -44.35 -19.42 19.84
C VAL A 554 -44.66 -17.95 19.57
N PHE A 555 -44.30 -17.47 18.38
CA PHE A 555 -44.53 -16.08 18.02
C PHE A 555 -45.88 -15.92 17.30
N ARG A 556 -46.66 -14.93 17.73
CA ARG A 556 -47.94 -14.54 17.15
C ARG A 556 -47.80 -13.13 16.56
N PRO A 557 -47.56 -12.98 15.25
CA PRO A 557 -47.58 -11.65 14.64
C PRO A 557 -49.01 -11.10 14.73
N ALA A 558 -49.16 -9.89 15.27
CA ALA A 558 -50.39 -9.13 15.21
C ALA A 558 -50.50 -8.53 13.81
N LEU A 559 -51.13 -9.26 12.89
CA LEU A 559 -51.69 -8.63 11.68
C LEU A 559 -52.84 -7.74 12.17
N ARG A 560 -52.63 -6.42 12.20
CA ARG A 560 -53.77 -5.49 12.24
C ARG A 560 -54.43 -5.56 10.87
N GLU A 561 -55.58 -6.20 10.81
CA GLU A 561 -56.49 -6.09 9.66
C GLU A 561 -56.85 -4.61 9.49
N GLY A 562 -56.57 -4.11 8.28
CA GLY A 562 -56.92 -2.75 7.88
C GLY A 562 -58.43 -2.54 7.98
N GLU A 563 -58.77 -1.31 8.37
CA GLU A 563 -60.11 -0.74 8.50
C GLU A 563 -61.09 -1.24 7.43
N HIS A 564 -62.23 -1.75 7.91
CA HIS A 564 -63.43 -1.93 7.11
C HIS A 564 -63.80 -0.61 6.43
N ARG A 565 -63.46 -0.45 5.15
CA ARG A 565 -64.14 0.51 4.29
C ARG A 565 -65.57 0.01 4.08
N CYS A 566 -66.53 0.68 4.72
CA CYS A 566 -67.94 0.60 4.35
C CYS A 566 -68.10 0.84 2.85
N ARG A 567 -68.70 -0.12 2.13
CA ARG A 567 -69.22 0.08 0.77
C ARG A 567 -70.52 0.89 0.86
N PRO A 568 -70.69 2.00 0.12
CA PRO A 568 -72.01 2.52 -0.17
C PRO A 568 -72.53 1.89 -1.47
N GLY A 569 -73.48 0.96 -1.32
CA GLY A 569 -74.60 0.77 -2.27
C GLY A 569 -74.32 0.20 -3.67
N ARG A 570 -74.66 -1.10 -3.79
CA ARG A 570 -75.00 -1.90 -5.00
C ARG A 570 -73.85 -2.31 -5.92
N ASP A 571 -73.76 -3.62 -6.16
CA ASP A 571 -72.96 -4.25 -7.21
C ASP A 571 -73.13 -3.56 -8.58
N PRO A 572 -72.19 -3.68 -9.55
CA PRO A 572 -70.75 -4.05 -9.49
C PRO A 572 -69.87 -2.79 -9.77
N CYS A 573 -68.59 -2.68 -9.43
CA CYS A 573 -67.46 -3.61 -9.33
C CYS A 573 -66.64 -3.37 -8.06
#